data_AF-A0A0C9VQG3-F1
#
_entry.id   AF-A0A0C9VQG3-F1
#
_cell.length_a   1.000
_cell.length_b   1.000
_cell.length_c   1.000
_cell.angle_alpha   90.00
_cell.angle_beta   90.00
_cell.angle_gamma   90.00
#
_symmetry.space_group_name_H-M   'P 1'
#
loop_
_entity.id
_entity.type
_entity.pdbx_description
1 polymer ?
#
loop_
_entity_poly.entity_id
_entity_poly.type
_entity_poly.pdbx_seq_one_letter_code
_entity_poly.pdbx_strand_id
1 'polypeptide(L)'
;MEANFISNSTGTTFHVLSDNSTVSSLITTIDTNCSSSLSSSSSTTPQPFNATAPGVPQPEQAVQYFRSSSIVLTLDGYNNSATYNNDTNAPDSPLPSGIDMTLLDCLNQTISLAAPLINGASLPHPIIPSSAGFVGFVWLVWCLSSLV
;
A
#
# COMPACT_ATOMS: atom_id res chain seq x y z
N MET A 1 -5.28 -12.89 1.14
CA MET A 1 -4.26 -13.40 2.08
C MET A 1 -4.17 -12.43 3.23
N GLU A 2 -3.70 -12.91 4.36
CA GLU A 2 -3.46 -12.11 5.57
C GLU A 2 -2.06 -12.35 6.12
N ALA A 3 -1.57 -11.38 6.90
CA ALA A 3 -0.38 -11.49 7.72
C ALA A 3 -0.55 -10.65 8.98
N ASN A 4 -0.06 -11.19 10.09
CA ASN A 4 -0.25 -10.60 11.42
C ASN A 4 1.09 -10.10 11.94
N PHE A 5 1.13 -8.85 12.38
CA PHE A 5 2.31 -8.18 12.92
C PHE A 5 2.03 -7.81 14.37
N ILE A 6 2.81 -8.38 15.28
CA ILE A 6 2.57 -8.28 16.72
C ILE A 6 3.67 -7.41 17.33
N SER A 7 3.29 -6.42 18.12
CA SER A 7 4.25 -5.61 18.88
C SER A 7 5.02 -6.45 19.89
N ASN A 8 6.34 -6.24 19.97
CA ASN A 8 7.18 -6.84 21.01
C ASN A 8 7.07 -6.16 22.38
N SER A 9 6.45 -4.98 22.45
CA SER A 9 6.36 -4.16 23.66
C SER A 9 4.99 -4.28 24.33
N THR A 10 3.92 -4.10 23.56
CA THR A 10 2.55 -4.07 24.08
C THR A 10 1.75 -5.32 23.74
N GLY A 11 2.23 -6.16 22.82
CA GLY A 11 1.47 -7.29 22.28
C GLY A 11 0.30 -6.88 21.39
N THR A 12 0.25 -5.61 20.95
CA THR A 12 -0.74 -5.14 19.98
C THR A 12 -0.59 -5.89 18.66
N THR A 13 -1.70 -6.43 18.13
CA THR A 13 -1.71 -7.16 16.86
C THR A 13 -2.33 -6.30 15.76
N PHE A 14 -1.59 -6.16 14.67
CA PHE A 14 -2.06 -5.57 13.42
C PHE A 14 -2.18 -6.64 12.36
N HIS A 15 -3.21 -6.57 11.51
CA HIS A 15 -3.33 -7.48 10.37
C HIS A 15 -3.26 -6.69 9.07
N VAL A 16 -2.54 -7.26 8.10
CA VAL A 16 -2.47 -6.74 6.74
C VAL A 16 -3.17 -7.73 5.82
N LEU A 17 -4.19 -7.25 5.10
CA LEU A 17 -4.94 -8.05 4.14
C LEU A 17 -4.76 -7.50 2.73
N SER A 18 -4.39 -8.37 1.80
CA SER A 18 -4.26 -8.07 0.37
C SER A 18 -4.16 -9.38 -0.45
N ASP A 19 -3.78 -9.28 -1.72
CA ASP A 19 -3.44 -10.45 -2.54
C ASP A 19 -2.15 -11.13 -2.04
N ASN A 20 -1.93 -12.38 -2.47
CA ASN A 20 -0.83 -13.21 -1.99
C ASN A 20 0.56 -12.61 -2.27
N SER A 21 0.76 -12.09 -3.48
CA SER A 21 2.06 -11.54 -3.87
C SER A 21 2.38 -10.28 -3.09
N THR A 22 1.37 -9.43 -2.88
CA THR A 22 1.51 -8.18 -2.12
C THR A 22 1.77 -8.47 -0.65
N VAL A 23 1.02 -9.37 0.00
CA VAL A 23 1.27 -9.74 1.40
C VAL A 23 2.67 -10.35 1.56
N SER A 24 3.10 -11.23 0.66
CA SER A 24 4.44 -11.83 0.71
C SER A 24 5.55 -10.78 0.62
N SER A 25 5.39 -9.80 -0.27
CA SER A 25 6.34 -8.69 -0.40
C SER A 25 6.33 -7.80 0.84
N LEU A 26 5.14 -7.47 1.36
CA LEU A 26 4.99 -6.61 2.53
C LEU A 26 5.58 -7.24 3.79
N ILE A 27 5.40 -8.54 4.01
CA ILE A 27 6.06 -9.24 5.14
C ILE A 27 7.57 -8.98 5.12
N THR A 28 8.22 -9.20 3.97
CA THR A 28 9.67 -9.00 3.84
C THR A 28 10.08 -7.54 4.11
N THR A 29 9.32 -6.59 3.55
CA THR A 29 9.61 -5.17 3.73
C THR A 29 9.34 -4.69 5.17
N ILE A 30 8.28 -5.19 5.80
CA ILE A 30 7.92 -4.84 7.18
C ILE A 30 8.90 -5.47 8.17
N ASP A 31 9.28 -6.74 8.00
CA ASP A 31 10.26 -7.39 8.86
C ASP A 31 11.61 -6.65 8.81
N THR A 32 12.02 -6.17 7.64
CA THR A 32 13.29 -5.43 7.50
C THR A 32 13.24 -4.04 8.12
N ASN A 33 12.16 -3.29 7.93
CA ASN A 33 12.06 -1.89 8.40
C ASN A 33 11.54 -1.75 9.85
N CYS A 34 10.71 -2.69 10.31
CA CYS A 34 10.05 -2.62 11.61
C CYS A 34 10.54 -3.68 12.62
N SER A 35 11.61 -4.42 12.31
CA SER A 35 12.16 -5.50 13.15
C SER A 35 12.31 -5.15 14.63
N SER A 36 12.70 -3.92 14.96
CA SER A 36 12.91 -3.47 16.34
C SER A 36 11.63 -3.42 17.19
N SER A 37 10.46 -3.37 16.55
CA SER A 37 9.15 -3.28 17.20
C SER A 37 8.31 -4.55 17.02
N LEU A 38 8.80 -5.51 16.23
CA LEU A 38 8.09 -6.75 15.94
C LEU A 38 8.47 -7.86 16.91
N SER A 39 7.45 -8.56 17.39
CA SER A 39 7.56 -9.81 18.11
C SER A 39 7.93 -10.94 17.14
N SER A 40 8.68 -11.92 17.63
CA SER A 40 9.01 -13.15 16.88
C SER A 40 7.79 -14.00 16.53
N SER A 41 6.64 -13.74 17.16
CA SER A 41 5.36 -14.37 16.83
C SER A 41 4.67 -13.76 15.60
N SER A 42 5.24 -12.73 14.97
CA SER A 42 4.70 -12.13 13.75
C SER A 42 4.79 -13.09 12.57
N SER A 43 3.94 -12.87 11.56
CA SER A 43 3.84 -13.71 10.38
C SER A 43 5.05 -13.56 9.47
N THR A 44 5.71 -14.67 9.17
CA THR A 44 6.84 -14.74 8.21
C THR A 44 6.40 -15.20 6.83
N THR A 45 5.17 -15.67 6.67
CA THR A 45 4.59 -16.12 5.40
C THR A 45 3.10 -15.75 5.30
N PRO A 46 2.58 -15.44 4.10
CA PRO A 46 1.16 -15.13 3.93
C PRO A 46 0.28 -16.33 4.29
N GLN A 47 -0.80 -16.06 5.01
CA GLN A 47 -1.82 -17.06 5.32
C GLN A 47 -3.10 -16.83 4.48
N PRO A 48 -3.82 -17.91 4.11
CA PRO A 48 -5.15 -17.77 3.54
C PRO A 48 -6.09 -17.06 4.52
N PHE A 49 -6.76 -16.00 4.03
CA PHE A 49 -7.77 -15.32 4.82
C PHE A 49 -8.96 -16.25 5.05
N ASN A 50 -9.35 -16.44 6.31
CA ASN A 50 -10.48 -17.27 6.70
C ASN A 50 -11.53 -16.44 7.44
N ALA A 51 -12.58 -16.05 6.74
CA ALA A 51 -13.69 -15.24 7.27
C ALA A 51 -14.43 -15.87 8.47
N THR A 52 -14.28 -17.18 8.71
CA THR A 52 -14.95 -17.90 9.80
C THR A 52 -14.01 -18.19 10.97
N ALA A 53 -12.72 -17.87 10.85
CA ALA A 53 -11.76 -18.08 11.94
C ALA A 53 -12.04 -17.13 13.12
N PRO A 54 -11.80 -17.59 14.36
CA PRO A 54 -11.86 -16.70 15.53
C PRO A 54 -10.76 -15.65 15.43
N GLY A 55 -11.08 -14.40 15.80
CA GLY A 55 -10.13 -13.28 15.72
C GLY A 55 -9.87 -12.77 14.30
N VAL A 56 -10.77 -13.09 13.35
CA VAL A 56 -10.69 -12.54 12.00
C VAL A 56 -10.88 -11.02 12.00
N PRO A 57 -10.06 -10.27 11.25
CA PRO A 57 -10.21 -8.83 11.08
C PRO A 57 -11.60 -8.44 10.56
N GLN A 58 -12.27 -7.55 11.31
CA GLN A 58 -13.58 -7.01 10.95
C GLN A 58 -13.46 -5.64 10.27
N PRO A 59 -14.45 -5.21 9.47
CA PRO A 59 -14.43 -3.89 8.81
C PRO A 59 -14.25 -2.71 9.77
N GLU A 60 -14.85 -2.75 10.95
CA GLU A 60 -14.73 -1.73 12.00
C GLU A 60 -13.32 -1.65 12.61
N GLN A 61 -12.49 -2.65 12.38
CA GLN A 61 -11.10 -2.70 12.83
C GLN A 61 -10.14 -2.09 11.81
N ALA A 62 -10.62 -1.66 10.63
CA ALA A 62 -9.78 -1.05 9.62
C ALA A 62 -9.24 0.31 10.09
N VAL A 63 -7.91 0.42 10.16
CA VAL A 63 -7.21 1.65 10.54
C VAL A 63 -6.87 2.46 9.29
N GLN A 64 -6.38 1.80 8.24
CA GLN A 64 -5.95 2.47 7.02
C GLN A 64 -6.11 1.58 5.80
N TYR A 65 -6.57 2.18 4.71
CA TYR A 65 -6.57 1.60 3.37
C TYR A 65 -5.43 2.20 2.54
N PHE A 66 -4.66 1.36 1.85
CA PHE A 66 -3.58 1.77 0.95
C PHE A 66 -3.90 1.35 -0.48
N ARG A 67 -3.24 2.01 -1.44
CA ARG A 67 -3.31 1.72 -2.88
C ARG A 67 -4.76 1.51 -3.37
N SER A 68 -5.56 2.58 -3.38
CA SER A 68 -6.95 2.53 -3.84
C SER A 68 -7.77 1.40 -3.17
N SER A 69 -7.55 1.19 -1.87
CA SER A 69 -8.22 0.18 -1.04
C SER A 69 -7.94 -1.29 -1.43
N SER A 70 -6.79 -1.57 -2.05
CA SER A 70 -6.34 -2.96 -2.34
C SER A 70 -5.52 -3.60 -1.22
N ILE A 71 -5.08 -2.79 -0.26
CA ILE A 71 -4.39 -3.22 0.95
C ILE A 71 -5.11 -2.57 2.12
N VAL A 72 -5.40 -3.35 3.16
CA VAL A 72 -5.98 -2.83 4.40
C VAL A 72 -5.12 -3.24 5.58
N LEU A 73 -4.88 -2.28 6.47
CA LEU A 73 -4.28 -2.48 7.78
C LEU A 73 -5.40 -2.40 8.82
N THR A 74 -5.55 -3.45 9.60
CA THR A 74 -6.51 -3.53 10.70
C THR A 74 -5.80 -3.66 12.04
N LEU A 75 -6.51 -3.31 13.11
CA LEU A 75 -6.02 -3.36 14.49
C LEU A 75 -6.96 -4.18 15.37
N ASP A 76 -6.41 -5.16 16.10
CA ASP A 76 -7.19 -5.95 17.05
C ASP A 76 -7.78 -5.09 18.16
N GLY A 77 -9.09 -5.26 18.39
CA GLY A 77 -9.84 -4.53 19.41
C GLY A 77 -10.23 -3.09 19.03
N TYR A 78 -9.87 -2.60 17.83
CA TYR A 78 -10.39 -1.31 17.35
C TYR A 78 -11.87 -1.45 16.96
N ASN A 79 -12.67 -0.44 17.28
CA ASN A 79 -14.09 -0.43 16.94
C ASN A 79 -14.45 0.96 16.40
N ASN A 80 -14.44 1.08 15.07
CA ASN A 80 -14.86 2.29 14.40
C ASN A 80 -16.38 2.33 14.21
N SER A 81 -17.06 3.14 15.03
CA SER A 81 -18.51 3.34 14.95
C SER A 81 -18.99 3.99 13.64
N ALA A 82 -18.10 4.63 12.87
CA ALA A 82 -18.43 5.21 11.57
C ALA A 82 -18.60 4.15 10.47
N THR A 83 -18.00 2.96 10.61
CA THR A 83 -17.95 1.94 9.55
C THR A 83 -19.33 1.48 9.08
N TYR A 84 -20.30 1.37 10.00
CA TYR A 84 -21.67 0.95 9.69
C TYR A 84 -22.67 2.12 9.71
N ASN A 85 -22.17 3.35 9.79
CA ASN A 85 -23.00 4.54 9.77
C ASN A 85 -23.45 4.84 8.33
N ASN A 86 -24.70 5.29 8.17
CA ASN A 86 -25.24 5.71 6.88
C ASN A 86 -24.86 7.15 6.51
N ASP A 87 -24.34 7.92 7.49
CA ASP A 87 -23.78 9.24 7.25
C ASP A 87 -22.34 9.13 6.74
N THR A 88 -22.12 9.53 5.49
CA THR A 88 -20.81 9.56 4.85
C THR A 88 -19.84 10.58 5.46
N ASN A 89 -20.33 11.47 6.33
CA ASN A 89 -19.55 12.47 7.03
C ASN A 89 -19.28 12.09 8.49
N ALA A 90 -19.71 10.91 8.93
CA ALA A 90 -19.43 10.43 10.28
C ALA A 90 -17.90 10.33 10.48
N PRO A 91 -17.34 10.99 11.50
CA PRO A 91 -15.91 10.92 11.76
C PRO A 91 -15.52 9.54 12.29
N ASP A 92 -14.33 9.07 11.91
CA ASP A 92 -13.77 7.84 12.46
C ASP A 92 -13.62 7.92 13.98
N SER A 93 -13.83 6.80 14.65
CA SER A 93 -13.64 6.70 16.09
C SER A 93 -12.16 6.85 16.45
N PRO A 94 -11.81 7.43 17.62
CA PRO A 94 -10.42 7.52 18.02
C PRO A 94 -9.81 6.12 18.21
N LEU A 95 -8.52 6.00 17.91
CA LEU A 95 -7.78 4.77 18.19
C LEU A 95 -7.77 4.48 19.71
N PRO A 96 -7.80 3.20 20.11
CA PRO A 96 -7.80 2.82 21.51
C PRO A 96 -6.48 3.20 22.20
N SER A 97 -6.54 3.50 23.50
CA SER A 97 -5.34 3.77 24.28
C SER A 97 -4.55 2.49 24.56
N GLY A 98 -3.23 2.61 24.71
CA GLY A 98 -2.36 1.47 25.01
C GLY A 98 -1.91 0.64 23.81
N ILE A 99 -2.15 1.11 22.59
CA ILE A 99 -1.59 0.50 21.37
C ILE A 99 -0.14 0.93 21.13
N ASP A 100 0.59 0.09 20.41
CA ASP A 100 1.94 0.43 19.96
C ASP A 100 1.90 1.41 18.79
N MET A 101 2.02 2.70 19.11
CA MET A 101 2.09 3.77 18.11
C MET A 101 3.38 3.72 17.28
N THR A 102 4.47 3.17 17.82
CA THR A 102 5.75 3.05 17.10
C THR A 102 5.64 2.00 16.00
N LEU A 103 5.07 0.83 16.32
CA LEU A 103 4.81 -0.19 15.31
C LEU A 103 3.78 0.30 14.29
N LEU A 104 2.68 0.94 14.73
CA LEU A 104 1.66 1.48 13.83
C LEU A 104 2.26 2.49 12.83
N ASP A 105 3.08 3.42 13.31
CA ASP A 105 3.75 4.40 12.46
C ASP A 105 4.71 3.73 11.46
N CYS A 106 5.50 2.75 11.92
CA CYS A 106 6.39 2.00 11.04
C CYS A 106 5.63 1.23 9.95
N LEU A 107 4.53 0.56 10.30
CA LEU A 107 3.66 -0.13 9.35
C LEU A 107 3.06 0.84 8.34
N ASN A 108 2.49 1.95 8.80
CA ASN A 108 1.88 2.97 7.94
C ASN A 108 2.87 3.54 6.92
N GLN A 109 4.08 3.91 7.37
CA GLN A 109 5.12 4.44 6.48
C GLN A 109 5.61 3.38 5.49
N THR A 110 5.90 2.18 6.00
CA THR A 110 6.47 1.09 5.18
C THR A 110 5.49 0.65 4.09
N ILE A 111 4.21 0.44 4.44
CA ILE A 111 3.18 0.03 3.47
C ILE A 111 2.93 1.16 2.45
N SER A 112 2.89 2.42 2.90
CA SER A 112 2.70 3.57 2.01
C SER A 112 3.80 3.68 0.96
N LEU A 113 5.06 3.45 1.34
CA LEU A 113 6.20 3.47 0.43
C LEU A 113 6.25 2.25 -0.49
N ALA A 114 5.84 1.07 0.02
CA ALA A 114 5.85 -0.18 -0.74
C ALA A 114 4.68 -0.27 -1.75
N ALA A 115 3.58 0.46 -1.53
CA ALA A 115 2.39 0.40 -2.36
C ALA A 115 1.98 1.78 -2.91
N PRO A 116 2.82 2.42 -3.75
CA PRO A 116 2.52 3.73 -4.29
C PRO A 116 1.25 3.71 -5.16
N LEU A 117 0.50 4.81 -5.09
CA LEU A 117 -0.57 5.09 -6.04
C LEU A 117 0.09 5.40 -7.40
N ILE A 118 0.16 4.39 -8.27
CA ILE A 118 0.52 4.61 -9.68
C ILE A 118 -0.55 5.51 -10.29
N ASN A 119 -0.22 6.78 -10.48
CA ASN A 119 -1.06 7.70 -11.22
C ASN A 119 -1.03 7.28 -12.71
N GLY A 120 -2.19 6.90 -13.25
CA GLY A 120 -2.33 6.41 -14.63
C GLY A 120 -2.11 7.47 -15.73
N ALA A 121 -1.75 8.71 -15.39
CA ALA A 121 -1.35 9.76 -16.30
C ALA A 121 -0.40 10.70 -15.53
N SER A 122 0.81 11.02 -15.96
CA SER A 122 1.31 11.26 -17.30
C SER A 122 2.73 10.70 -17.40
N LEU A 123 3.05 10.04 -18.51
CA LEU A 123 4.44 9.96 -18.95
C LEU A 123 5.00 11.39 -18.89
N PRO A 124 6.08 11.69 -18.16
CA PRO A 124 6.87 12.85 -18.55
C PRO A 124 7.25 12.55 -19.99
N HIS A 125 6.67 13.29 -20.93
CA HIS A 125 7.17 13.35 -22.30
C HIS A 125 8.69 13.44 -22.14
N PRO A 126 9.49 12.43 -22.54
CA PRO A 126 10.88 12.72 -22.72
C PRO A 126 10.86 13.84 -23.73
N ILE A 127 11.34 15.02 -23.33
CA ILE A 127 11.73 16.06 -24.27
C ILE A 127 12.92 15.43 -24.99
N ILE A 128 12.63 14.51 -25.91
CA ILE A 128 13.53 14.12 -26.97
C ILE A 128 13.60 15.42 -27.77
N PRO A 129 14.75 16.12 -27.82
CA PRO A 129 14.92 17.16 -28.83
C PRO A 129 14.72 16.46 -30.16
N SER A 130 13.59 16.71 -30.80
CA SER A 130 13.12 16.04 -32.00
C SER A 130 13.97 16.48 -33.19
N SER A 131 15.17 15.93 -33.30
CA SER A 131 15.98 15.97 -34.52
C SER A 131 15.32 15.22 -35.69
N ALA A 132 14.21 14.51 -35.44
CA ALA A 132 13.37 13.87 -36.44
C ALA A 132 12.79 14.86 -37.49
N GLY A 133 12.62 16.14 -37.14
CA GLY A 133 12.20 17.17 -38.10
C GLY A 133 13.28 17.49 -39.14
N PHE A 134 14.56 17.47 -38.74
CA PHE A 134 15.67 17.78 -39.64
C PHE A 134 15.92 16.66 -40.66
N VAL A 135 15.81 15.39 -40.26
CA VAL A 135 15.97 14.26 -41.18
C VAL A 135 14.90 14.28 -42.27
N GLY A 136 13.64 14.58 -41.90
CA GLY A 136 12.55 14.74 -42.85
C GLY A 136 12.77 15.89 -43.84
N PHE A 137 13.23 17.05 -43.36
CA PHE A 137 13.51 18.21 -44.21
C PHE A 137 14.69 17.97 -45.17
N VAL A 138 15.78 17.35 -44.70
CA VAL A 138 16.93 17.01 -45.55
C VAL A 138 16.52 16.02 -46.63
N TRP A 139 15.70 15.02 -46.30
CA TRP A 139 15.19 14.06 -47.27
C TRP A 139 14.27 14.72 -48.31
N LEU A 140 13.37 15.61 -47.89
CA LEU A 140 12.49 16.36 -48.80
C LEU A 140 13.28 17.27 -49.76
N VAL A 141 14.27 17.99 -49.25
CA VAL A 141 15.13 18.86 -50.07
C VAL A 141 15.95 18.04 -51.06
N TRP A 142 16.50 16.90 -50.64
CA TRP A 142 17.19 15.97 -51.55
C TRP A 142 16.24 15.48 -52.66
N CYS A 143 15.04 15.01 -52.31
CA CYS A 143 14.08 14.52 -53.30
C CYS A 143 13.70 15.61 -54.31
N LEU A 144 13.52 16.86 -53.87
CA LEU A 144 13.16 17.97 -54.74
C LEU A 144 14.31 18.41 -55.66
N SER A 145 15.56 18.35 -55.20
CA SER A 145 16.73 18.68 -56.03
C SER A 145 17.10 17.56 -57.02
N SER A 146 16.60 16.34 -56.83
CA SER A 146 16.78 15.21 -57.76
C SER A 146 15.77 15.21 -58.92
N LEU A 147 14.76 16.09 -58.85
CA LEU A 147 13.62 16.16 -59.78
C LEU A 147 13.75 17.31 -60.79
N VAL A 148 14.85 18.07 -60.73
CA VAL A 148 15.29 19.09 -61.71
C VAL A 148 16.51 18.54 -62.44
#